data_AF-A0A2V0NKZ4-F1
#
_entry.id   AF-A0A2V0NKZ4-F1
#
_cell.length_a   1.000
_cell.length_b   1.000
_cell.length_c   1.000
_cell.angle_alpha   90.00
_cell.angle_beta   90.00
_cell.angle_gamma   90.00
#
_symmetry.space_group_name_H-M   'P 1'
#
loop_
_entity.id
_entity.type
_entity.pdbx_description
1 polymer ?
#
loop_
_entity_poly.entity_id
_entity_poly.type
_entity_poly.pdbx_seq_one_letter_code
_entity_poly.pdbx_strand_id
1 'polypeptide(L)'
;MGAASRAYLVAYNAAQAAGWGVCLYQIAGALAAGGGPAEAYRAGAPSAAWMQCIAALEILHAATGLVPSNALNTFMQWLGRSNALYRIAQAIPELHANPAAALMLACWSLGEVVRYPWYAATAAGACPRWLTWLRYTAFIPIYPAGVAAEMVLMWRALPFIRRRGIFSVAMPNAANFAFDYATFITVVLAAYPYLWWGLYSTLLRQRRKKLGPAEPAGAGKRD
;
A
#
# COMPACT_ATOMS: atom_id res chain seq x y z
N MET A 1 -17.21 10.31 -17.38
CA MET A 1 -17.71 9.49 -16.25
C MET A 1 -19.12 9.94 -15.90
N GLY A 2 -20.09 9.03 -15.92
CA GLY A 2 -21.49 9.33 -15.59
C GLY A 2 -21.69 9.63 -14.10
N ALA A 3 -22.85 10.19 -13.74
CA ALA A 3 -23.19 10.56 -12.36
C ALA A 3 -23.17 9.36 -11.40
N ALA A 4 -23.71 8.22 -11.82
CA ALA A 4 -23.72 6.99 -11.02
C ALA A 4 -22.30 6.47 -10.71
N SER A 5 -21.43 6.40 -11.73
CA SER A 5 -20.03 6.04 -11.58
C SER A 5 -19.29 6.97 -10.61
N ARG A 6 -19.58 8.28 -10.67
CA ARG A 6 -19.01 9.27 -9.77
C ARG A 6 -19.47 9.04 -8.32
N ALA A 7 -20.77 8.90 -8.10
CA ALA A 7 -21.33 8.66 -6.78
C ALA A 7 -20.78 7.37 -6.16
N TYR A 8 -20.68 6.31 -6.96
CA TYR A 8 -20.04 5.06 -6.56
C TYR A 8 -18.59 5.25 -6.11
N LEU A 9 -17.75 5.93 -6.92
CA LEU A 9 -16.36 6.16 -6.55
C LEU A 9 -16.24 7.01 -5.28
N VAL A 10 -17.08 8.03 -5.10
CA VAL A 10 -17.09 8.83 -3.88
C VAL A 10 -17.42 7.95 -2.66
N ALA A 11 -18.48 7.14 -2.74
CA ALA A 11 -18.88 6.24 -1.66
C ALA A 11 -17.80 5.18 -1.35
N TYR A 12 -17.24 4.54 -2.39
CA TYR A 12 -16.17 3.56 -2.26
C TYR A 12 -14.94 4.16 -1.55
N ASN A 13 -14.46 5.32 -2.02
CA ASN A 13 -13.30 5.96 -1.44
C ASN A 13 -13.58 6.46 -0.01
N ALA A 14 -14.80 6.95 0.28
CA ALA A 14 -15.17 7.33 1.64
C ALA A 14 -15.19 6.12 2.60
N ALA A 15 -15.73 4.98 2.16
CA ALA A 15 -15.74 3.75 2.95
C ALA A 15 -14.32 3.23 3.22
N GLN A 16 -13.46 3.22 2.19
CA GLN A 16 -12.06 2.85 2.35
C GLN A 16 -11.32 3.82 3.30
N ALA A 17 -11.54 5.13 3.18
CA ALA A 17 -10.96 6.12 4.09
C ALA A 17 -11.38 5.86 5.54
N ALA A 18 -12.66 5.58 5.78
CA ALA A 18 -13.18 5.26 7.10
C ALA A 18 -12.54 3.98 7.67
N GLY A 19 -12.47 2.91 6.89
CA GLY A 19 -11.89 1.65 7.37
C GLY A 19 -10.39 1.72 7.65
N TRP A 20 -9.61 2.42 6.83
CA TRP A 20 -8.20 2.71 7.13
C TRP A 20 -8.04 3.68 8.32
N GLY A 21 -8.97 4.62 8.49
CA GLY A 21 -9.03 5.49 9.68
C GLY A 21 -9.28 4.69 10.96
N VAL A 22 -10.19 3.71 10.92
CA VAL A 22 -10.44 2.77 12.02
C VAL A 22 -9.22 1.91 12.32
N CYS A 23 -8.50 1.45 11.28
CA CYS A 23 -7.23 0.74 11.46
C CYS A 23 -6.19 1.62 12.20
N LEU A 24 -6.01 2.87 11.74
CA LEU A 24 -5.06 3.81 12.36
C LEU A 24 -5.45 4.12 13.81
N TYR A 25 -6.74 4.34 14.08
CA TYR A 25 -7.26 4.60 15.42
C TYR A 25 -6.98 3.43 16.38
N GLN A 26 -7.19 2.19 15.94
CA GLN A 26 -6.91 1.00 16.76
C GLN A 26 -5.42 0.86 17.07
N ILE A 27 -4.55 1.09 16.08
CA ILE A 27 -3.09 1.05 16.28
C ILE A 27 -2.66 2.12 17.28
N ALA A 28 -3.12 3.36 17.09
CA ALA A 28 -2.80 4.47 17.96
C ALA A 28 -3.35 4.27 19.38
N GLY A 29 -4.59 3.77 19.51
CA GLY A 29 -5.21 3.47 20.80
C GLY A 29 -4.47 2.38 21.58
N ALA A 30 -4.04 1.31 20.90
CA ALA A 30 -3.25 0.26 21.53
C ALA A 30 -1.91 0.78 22.07
N LEU A 31 -1.21 1.63 21.30
CA LEU A 31 0.04 2.26 21.74
C LEU A 31 -0.17 3.26 22.87
N ALA A 32 -1.23 4.08 22.80
CA ALA A 32 -1.59 5.05 23.83
C ALA A 32 -1.97 4.38 25.16
N ALA A 33 -2.54 3.18 25.13
CA ALA A 33 -2.81 2.36 26.30
C ALA A 33 -1.57 1.68 26.90
N GLY A 34 -0.37 1.96 26.38
CA GLY A 34 0.89 1.35 26.82
C GLY A 34 1.15 -0.04 26.22
N GLY A 35 0.37 -0.46 25.21
CA GLY A 35 0.60 -1.70 24.47
C GLY A 35 1.89 -1.66 23.66
N GLY A 36 2.54 -2.81 23.51
CA GLY A 36 3.73 -2.96 22.68
C GLY A 36 3.40 -3.09 21.19
N PRO A 37 4.43 -3.32 20.35
CA PRO A 37 4.26 -3.53 18.92
C PRO A 37 3.31 -4.68 18.55
N ALA A 38 3.31 -5.75 19.35
CA ALA A 38 2.44 -6.90 19.13
C ALA A 38 0.97 -6.53 19.29
N GLU A 39 0.63 -5.80 20.35
CA GLU A 39 -0.70 -5.32 20.64
C GLU A 39 -1.18 -4.35 19.56
N ALA A 40 -0.32 -3.41 19.17
CA ALA A 40 -0.60 -2.45 18.11
C ALA A 40 -0.87 -3.14 16.76
N TYR A 41 -0.05 -4.11 16.38
CA TYR A 41 -0.28 -4.91 15.18
C TYR A 41 -1.59 -5.71 15.27
N ARG A 42 -1.82 -6.42 16.38
CA ARG A 42 -3.05 -7.23 16.57
C ARG A 42 -4.32 -6.38 16.50
N ALA A 43 -4.28 -5.16 17.03
CA ALA A 43 -5.41 -4.24 16.97
C ALA A 43 -5.69 -3.76 15.53
N GLY A 44 -4.66 -3.38 14.77
CA GLY A 44 -4.83 -2.84 13.42
C GLY A 44 -5.03 -3.90 12.32
N ALA A 45 -4.41 -5.06 12.45
CA ALA A 45 -4.29 -6.05 11.38
C ALA A 45 -5.62 -6.54 10.81
N PRO A 46 -6.68 -6.82 11.61
CA PRO A 46 -7.97 -7.25 11.06
C PRO A 46 -8.59 -6.20 10.14
N SER A 47 -8.54 -4.92 10.53
CA SER A 47 -9.08 -3.82 9.72
C SER A 47 -8.27 -3.61 8.44
N ALA A 48 -6.94 -3.65 8.53
CA ALA A 48 -6.07 -3.59 7.37
C ALA A 48 -6.34 -4.75 6.38
N ALA A 49 -6.58 -5.96 6.90
CA ALA A 49 -6.89 -7.14 6.10
C ALA A 49 -8.20 -6.97 5.32
N TRP A 50 -9.25 -6.49 5.97
CA TRP A 50 -10.52 -6.23 5.29
C TRP A 50 -10.39 -5.16 4.21
N MET A 51 -9.72 -4.05 4.52
CA MET A 51 -9.55 -2.96 3.55
C MET A 51 -8.66 -3.37 2.37
N GLN A 52 -7.64 -4.20 2.60
CA GLN A 52 -6.79 -4.75 1.55
C GLN A 52 -7.56 -5.72 0.64
N CYS A 53 -8.48 -6.53 1.18
CA CYS A 53 -9.39 -7.35 0.37
C CYS A 53 -10.29 -6.47 -0.52
N ILE A 54 -10.93 -5.45 0.07
CA ILE A 54 -11.82 -4.53 -0.66
C ILE A 54 -11.03 -3.77 -1.74
N ALA A 55 -9.76 -3.43 -1.49
CA ALA A 55 -8.89 -2.77 -2.45
C ALA A 55 -8.62 -3.59 -3.73
N ALA A 56 -8.90 -4.90 -3.73
CA ALA A 56 -8.87 -5.69 -4.96
C ALA A 56 -9.85 -5.16 -6.03
N LEU A 57 -10.94 -4.50 -5.62
CA LEU A 57 -11.88 -3.84 -6.53
C LEU A 57 -11.21 -2.75 -7.38
N GLU A 58 -10.12 -2.13 -6.91
CA GLU A 58 -9.38 -1.13 -7.69
C GLU A 58 -8.80 -1.72 -8.97
N ILE A 59 -8.49 -3.03 -8.97
CA ILE A 59 -8.05 -3.76 -10.16
C ILE A 59 -9.19 -3.78 -11.20
N LEU A 60 -10.42 -4.05 -10.76
CA LEU A 60 -11.60 -4.02 -11.64
C LEU A 60 -11.92 -2.60 -12.12
N HIS A 61 -11.76 -1.59 -11.26
CA HIS A 61 -11.96 -0.18 -11.66
C HIS A 61 -10.96 0.23 -12.75
N ALA A 62 -9.72 -0.21 -12.65
CA ALA A 62 -8.71 0.04 -13.67
C ALA A 62 -8.97 -0.78 -14.95
N ALA A 63 -9.31 -2.07 -14.82
CA ALA A 63 -9.54 -2.98 -15.96
C ALA A 63 -10.76 -2.59 -16.80
N THR A 64 -11.81 -2.06 -16.16
CA THR A 64 -13.03 -1.58 -16.85
C THR A 64 -12.92 -0.15 -17.36
N GLY A 65 -11.80 0.54 -17.10
CA GLY A 65 -11.61 1.95 -17.46
C GLY A 65 -12.44 2.94 -16.64
N LEU A 66 -13.03 2.51 -15.52
CA LEU A 66 -13.74 3.38 -14.58
C LEU A 66 -12.81 4.45 -14.00
N VAL A 67 -11.54 4.10 -13.79
CA VAL A 67 -10.46 5.00 -13.37
C VAL A 67 -9.34 4.95 -14.41
N PRO A 68 -8.72 6.09 -14.78
CA PRO A 68 -7.63 6.13 -15.76
C PRO A 68 -6.32 5.62 -15.14
N SER A 69 -6.25 4.33 -14.84
CA SER A 69 -5.11 3.64 -14.23
C SER A 69 -4.80 2.36 -15.00
N ASN A 70 -3.53 1.97 -15.01
CA ASN A 70 -3.11 0.73 -15.65
C ASN A 70 -3.45 -0.47 -14.74
N ALA A 71 -4.30 -1.38 -15.22
CA ALA A 71 -4.79 -2.52 -14.45
C ALA A 71 -3.68 -3.46 -13.97
N LEU A 72 -2.65 -3.72 -14.79
CA LEU A 72 -1.51 -4.55 -14.39
C LEU A 72 -0.72 -3.88 -13.26
N ASN A 73 -0.49 -2.57 -13.34
CA ASN A 73 0.20 -1.85 -12.28
C ASN A 73 -0.60 -1.86 -10.97
N THR A 74 -1.93 -1.67 -11.04
CA THR A 74 -2.81 -1.76 -9.87
C THR A 74 -2.78 -3.17 -9.27
N PHE A 75 -2.82 -4.20 -10.11
CA PHE A 75 -2.70 -5.59 -9.69
C PHE A 75 -1.36 -5.86 -8.99
N MET A 76 -0.24 -5.44 -9.58
CA MET A 76 1.09 -5.65 -8.99
C MET A 76 1.25 -4.90 -7.65
N GLN A 77 0.70 -3.69 -7.53
CA GLN A 77 0.67 -2.93 -6.27
C GLN A 77 -0.16 -3.65 -5.20
N TRP A 78 -1.35 -4.14 -5.56
CA TRP A 78 -2.21 -4.90 -4.66
C TRP A 78 -1.54 -6.22 -4.25
N LEU A 79 -0.93 -6.93 -5.20
CA LEU A 79 -0.26 -8.21 -4.97
C LEU A 79 0.93 -8.06 -4.02
N GLY A 80 1.77 -7.03 -4.20
CA GLY A 80 2.92 -6.76 -3.32
C GLY A 80 2.50 -6.54 -1.86
N ARG A 81 1.48 -5.70 -1.64
CA ARG A 81 0.94 -5.45 -0.28
C ARG A 81 0.24 -6.67 0.29
N SER A 82 -0.52 -7.41 -0.53
CA SER A 82 -1.18 -8.64 -0.10
C SER A 82 -0.17 -9.71 0.30
N ASN A 83 0.97 -9.79 -0.40
CA ASN A 83 2.06 -10.68 -0.02
C ASN A 83 2.65 -10.30 1.35
N ALA A 84 2.98 -9.01 1.55
CA ALA A 84 3.50 -8.52 2.84
C ALA A 84 2.52 -8.76 4.00
N LEU A 85 1.22 -8.52 3.80
CA LEU A 85 0.21 -8.66 4.84
C LEU A 85 -0.16 -10.12 5.12
N TYR A 86 -0.69 -10.84 4.12
CA TYR A 86 -1.26 -12.17 4.33
C TYR A 86 -0.19 -13.27 4.38
N ARG A 87 0.78 -13.22 3.45
CA ARG A 87 1.76 -14.31 3.27
C ARG A 87 2.96 -14.19 4.20
N ILE A 88 3.19 -13.01 4.77
CA ILE A 88 4.31 -12.75 5.67
C ILE A 88 3.79 -12.42 7.06
N ALA A 89 3.20 -11.24 7.23
CA ALA A 89 2.89 -10.75 8.57
C ALA A 89 1.87 -11.63 9.29
N GLN A 90 0.74 -11.98 8.65
CA GLN A 90 -0.31 -12.81 9.27
C GLN A 90 0.04 -14.30 9.32
N ALA A 91 0.75 -14.82 8.32
CA ALA A 91 1.11 -16.24 8.27
C ALA A 91 2.16 -16.63 9.32
N ILE A 92 2.89 -15.66 9.90
CA ILE A 92 4.01 -15.89 10.81
C ILE A 92 3.78 -15.07 12.09
N PRO A 93 3.05 -15.63 13.09
CA PRO A 93 2.70 -14.91 14.31
C PRO A 93 3.89 -14.36 15.10
N GLU A 94 5.07 -14.98 14.98
CA GLU A 94 6.30 -14.50 15.61
C GLU A 94 6.73 -13.12 15.14
N LEU A 95 6.32 -12.71 13.94
CA LEU A 95 6.63 -11.39 13.39
C LEU A 95 5.79 -10.29 14.01
N HIS A 96 4.64 -10.60 14.64
CA HIS A 96 3.73 -9.60 15.19
C HIS A 96 4.41 -8.75 16.27
N ALA A 97 5.32 -9.34 17.05
CA ALA A 97 6.06 -8.63 18.10
C ALA A 97 7.16 -7.72 17.57
N ASN A 98 7.50 -7.81 16.28
CA ASN A 98 8.50 -6.94 15.68
C ASN A 98 7.92 -5.51 15.51
N PRO A 99 8.64 -4.44 15.94
CA PRO A 99 8.22 -3.06 15.69
C PRO A 99 7.88 -2.74 14.23
N ALA A 100 8.55 -3.41 13.28
CA ALA A 100 8.27 -3.27 11.85
C ALA A 100 6.83 -3.68 11.48
N ALA A 101 6.21 -4.63 12.18
CA ALA A 101 4.84 -5.06 11.91
C ALA A 101 3.83 -3.93 12.18
N ALA A 102 3.91 -3.32 13.36
CA ALA A 102 3.09 -2.18 13.73
C ALA A 102 3.40 -0.94 12.86
N LEU A 103 4.69 -0.68 12.59
CA LEU A 103 5.12 0.44 11.76
C LEU A 103 4.61 0.32 10.32
N MET A 104 4.69 -0.87 9.72
CA MET A 104 4.16 -1.14 8.38
C MET A 104 2.67 -0.78 8.31
N LEU A 105 1.85 -1.31 9.24
CA LEU A 105 0.43 -1.01 9.27
C LEU A 105 0.14 0.48 9.53
N ALA A 106 0.89 1.13 10.42
CA ALA A 106 0.72 2.55 10.68
C ALA A 106 1.04 3.41 9.45
N CYS A 107 2.16 3.14 8.77
CA CYS A 107 2.53 3.84 7.54
C CYS A 107 1.50 3.61 6.42
N TRP A 108 1.03 2.38 6.26
CA TRP A 108 -0.03 2.06 5.31
C TRP A 108 -1.29 2.85 5.62
N SER A 109 -1.81 2.75 6.85
CA SER A 109 -3.04 3.45 7.25
C SER A 109 -2.92 4.97 7.10
N LEU A 110 -1.79 5.58 7.47
CA LEU A 110 -1.55 7.00 7.27
C LEU A 110 -1.57 7.39 5.78
N GLY A 111 -0.94 6.58 4.92
CA GLY A 111 -0.96 6.80 3.48
C GLY A 111 -2.38 6.71 2.91
N GLU A 112 -3.16 5.73 3.35
CA GLU A 112 -4.52 5.49 2.87
C GLU A 112 -5.53 6.54 3.36
N VAL A 113 -5.41 6.99 4.62
CA VAL A 113 -6.23 8.08 5.18
C VAL A 113 -6.00 9.41 4.45
N VAL A 114 -4.87 9.59 3.76
CA VAL A 114 -4.65 10.73 2.86
C VAL A 114 -5.14 10.42 1.44
N ARG A 115 -4.83 9.21 0.93
CA ARG A 115 -5.09 8.81 -0.46
C ARG A 115 -6.58 8.76 -0.78
N TYR A 116 -7.37 8.06 0.04
CA TYR A 116 -8.78 7.83 -0.27
C TYR A 116 -9.63 9.10 -0.19
N PRO A 117 -9.48 9.99 0.81
CA PRO A 117 -10.18 11.27 0.79
C PRO A 117 -9.80 12.14 -0.42
N TRP A 118 -8.53 12.11 -0.85
CA TRP A 118 -8.11 12.80 -2.07
C TRP A 118 -8.81 12.25 -3.32
N TYR A 119 -8.93 10.92 -3.45
CA TYR A 119 -9.69 10.31 -4.56
C TYR A 119 -11.18 10.63 -4.49
N ALA A 120 -11.80 10.58 -3.31
CA ALA A 120 -13.21 10.93 -3.13
C ALA A 120 -13.47 12.38 -3.55
N ALA A 121 -12.66 13.33 -3.05
CA ALA A 121 -12.83 14.74 -3.34
C ALA A 121 -12.54 15.07 -4.82
N THR A 122 -11.58 14.37 -5.43
CA THR A 122 -11.28 14.48 -6.87
C THR A 122 -12.43 13.92 -7.71
N ALA A 123 -12.99 12.77 -7.35
CA ALA A 123 -14.14 12.18 -8.02
C ALA A 123 -15.37 13.10 -7.93
N ALA A 124 -15.59 13.74 -6.77
CA ALA A 124 -16.65 14.72 -6.57
C ALA A 124 -16.46 16.04 -7.37
N GLY A 125 -15.26 16.28 -7.93
CA GLY A 125 -14.92 17.52 -8.63
C GLY A 125 -14.62 18.70 -7.71
N ALA A 126 -14.49 18.47 -6.40
CA ALA A 126 -14.32 19.49 -5.37
C ALA A 126 -13.12 19.17 -4.46
N CYS A 127 -11.95 18.89 -5.05
CA CYS A 127 -10.76 18.60 -4.27
C CYS A 127 -10.07 19.87 -3.77
N PRO A 128 -9.96 20.09 -2.45
CA PRO A 128 -9.28 21.26 -1.93
C PRO A 128 -7.76 21.19 -2.18
N ARG A 129 -7.13 22.35 -2.34
CA ARG A 129 -5.69 22.47 -2.66
C ARG A 129 -4.80 21.89 -1.56
N TRP A 130 -5.16 22.08 -0.29
CA TRP A 130 -4.39 21.55 0.85
C TRP A 130 -4.36 20.01 0.85
N LEU A 131 -5.47 19.36 0.49
CA LEU A 131 -5.54 17.90 0.44
C LEU A 131 -4.71 17.35 -0.71
N THR A 132 -4.68 18.06 -1.85
CA THR A 132 -3.76 17.76 -2.95
C THR A 132 -2.32 17.91 -2.50
N TRP A 133 -1.97 19.02 -1.83
CA TRP A 133 -0.62 19.21 -1.30
C TRP A 133 -0.20 18.07 -0.35
N LEU A 134 -1.11 17.67 0.55
CA LEU A 134 -0.88 16.59 1.49
C LEU A 134 -0.64 15.26 0.76
N ARG A 135 -1.50 14.92 -0.22
CA ARG A 135 -1.38 13.69 -1.03
C ARG A 135 -0.03 13.56 -1.73
N TYR A 136 0.52 14.68 -2.22
CA TYR A 136 1.79 14.73 -2.93
C TYR A 136 2.98 15.07 -2.04
N THR A 137 2.82 15.15 -0.71
CA THR A 137 3.92 15.45 0.23
C THR A 137 4.05 14.40 1.34
N ALA A 138 2.93 13.85 1.84
CA ALA A 138 2.92 12.89 2.94
C ALA A 138 3.73 11.61 2.65
N PHE A 139 3.85 11.22 1.37
CA PHE A 139 4.62 10.04 0.99
C PHE A 139 6.13 10.18 1.27
N ILE A 140 6.67 11.40 1.40
CA ILE A 140 8.12 11.63 1.55
C ILE A 140 8.66 10.90 2.79
N PRO A 141 8.09 11.08 4.00
CA PRO A 141 8.49 10.28 5.15
C PRO A 141 7.81 8.90 5.23
N ILE A 142 6.53 8.81 4.83
CA ILE A 142 5.73 7.59 5.04
C ILE A 142 6.22 6.44 4.15
N TYR A 143 6.56 6.72 2.89
CA TYR A 143 6.89 5.68 1.92
C TYR A 143 8.21 4.96 2.26
N PRO A 144 9.34 5.66 2.53
CA PRO A 144 10.57 5.00 2.96
C PRO A 144 10.40 4.20 4.26
N ALA A 145 9.67 4.74 5.24
CA ALA A 145 9.42 4.05 6.51
C ALA A 145 8.60 2.76 6.30
N GLY A 146 7.54 2.81 5.50
CA GLY A 146 6.72 1.64 5.17
C GLY A 146 7.51 0.56 4.40
N VAL A 147 8.27 0.96 3.39
CA VAL A 147 9.13 0.05 2.60
C VAL A 147 10.19 -0.61 3.49
N ALA A 148 10.86 0.17 4.35
CA ALA A 148 11.85 -0.38 5.28
C ALA A 148 11.22 -1.39 6.24
N ALA A 149 10.03 -1.08 6.77
CA ALA A 149 9.29 -1.99 7.64
C ALA A 149 8.94 -3.31 6.93
N GLU A 150 8.42 -3.25 5.70
CA GLU A 150 8.14 -4.44 4.88
C GLU A 150 9.38 -5.30 4.64
N MET A 151 10.51 -4.67 4.27
CA MET A 151 11.78 -5.38 4.04
C MET A 151 12.28 -6.08 5.30
N VAL A 152 12.19 -5.41 6.47
CA VAL A 152 12.56 -6.01 7.75
C VAL A 152 11.69 -7.24 8.02
N LEU A 153 10.38 -7.16 7.81
CA LEU A 153 9.48 -8.30 8.01
C LEU A 153 9.78 -9.45 7.06
N MET A 154 9.97 -9.17 5.76
CA MET A 154 10.38 -10.16 4.75
C MET A 154 11.68 -10.86 5.15
N TRP A 155 12.69 -10.10 5.58
CA TRP A 155 13.98 -10.66 6.00
C TRP A 155 13.84 -11.53 7.24
N ARG A 156 13.09 -11.06 8.26
CA ARG A 156 12.83 -11.81 9.49
C ARG A 156 11.96 -13.04 9.26
N ALA A 157 11.15 -13.06 8.20
CA ALA A 157 10.32 -14.19 7.81
C ALA A 157 11.12 -15.37 7.24
N LEU A 158 12.26 -15.10 6.56
CA LEU A 158 13.01 -16.13 5.82
C LEU A 158 13.36 -17.38 6.65
N PRO A 159 13.86 -17.30 7.90
CA PRO A 159 14.14 -18.49 8.70
C PRO A 159 12.89 -19.31 9.05
N PHE A 160 11.73 -18.66 9.21
CA PHE A 160 10.47 -19.34 9.46
C PHE A 160 9.95 -20.01 8.20
N ILE A 161 9.99 -19.30 7.06
CA ILE A 161 9.57 -19.82 5.75
C ILE A 161 10.39 -21.06 5.40
N ARG A 162 11.72 -20.99 5.49
CA ARG A 162 12.63 -22.11 5.15
C ARG A 162 12.44 -23.32 6.05
N ARG A 163 12.30 -23.12 7.37
CA ARG A 163 12.16 -24.22 8.33
C ARG A 163 10.80 -24.92 8.25
N ARG A 164 9.73 -24.19 7.98
CA ARG A 164 8.35 -24.70 8.00
C ARG A 164 7.81 -25.01 6.60
N GLY A 165 8.54 -24.70 5.54
CA GLY A 165 8.07 -24.87 4.16
C GLY A 165 6.82 -24.03 3.83
N ILE A 166 6.66 -22.87 4.45
CA ILE A 166 5.46 -22.04 4.33
C ILE A 166 5.27 -21.60 2.87
N PHE A 167 4.15 -21.97 2.26
CA PHE A 167 3.79 -21.65 0.88
C PHE A 167 4.79 -22.15 -0.18
N SER A 168 5.66 -23.11 0.16
CA SER A 168 6.52 -23.80 -0.80
C SER A 168 5.86 -25.10 -1.26
N VAL A 169 5.94 -25.39 -2.56
CA VAL A 169 5.45 -26.62 -3.19
C VAL A 169 6.67 -27.44 -3.63
N ALA A 170 6.86 -28.59 -2.99
CA ALA A 170 7.92 -29.54 -3.32
C ALA A 170 7.44 -30.60 -4.32
N MET A 171 8.39 -31.24 -5.01
CA MET A 171 8.11 -32.41 -5.84
C MET A 171 8.30 -33.72 -5.06
N PRO A 172 7.60 -34.80 -5.43
CA PRO A 172 6.65 -34.89 -6.54
C PRO A 172 5.25 -34.34 -6.19
N ASN A 173 4.61 -33.64 -7.12
CA ASN A 173 3.20 -33.24 -7.05
C ASN A 173 2.52 -33.48 -8.40
N ALA A 174 1.19 -33.60 -8.39
CA ALA A 174 0.39 -33.92 -9.58
C ALA A 174 0.54 -32.91 -10.73
N ALA A 175 0.97 -31.67 -10.44
CA ALA A 175 1.19 -30.62 -11.42
C ALA A 175 2.64 -30.57 -11.97
N ASN A 176 3.54 -31.46 -11.48
CA ASN A 176 4.97 -31.49 -11.81
C ASN A 176 5.67 -30.13 -11.70
N PHE A 177 5.31 -29.34 -10.68
CA PHE A 177 5.75 -27.95 -10.52
C PHE A 177 6.32 -27.69 -9.13
N ALA A 178 7.56 -27.21 -9.03
CA ALA A 178 8.15 -26.79 -7.77
C ALA A 178 8.10 -25.26 -7.62
N PHE A 179 7.72 -24.77 -6.44
CA PHE A 179 7.79 -23.36 -6.08
C PHE A 179 8.38 -23.22 -4.69
N ASP A 180 9.51 -22.51 -4.58
CA ASP A 180 10.09 -22.20 -3.28
C ASP A 180 9.82 -20.73 -2.92
N TYR A 181 8.94 -20.53 -1.95
CA TYR A 181 8.57 -19.21 -1.47
C TYR A 181 9.75 -18.50 -0.79
N ALA A 182 10.67 -19.24 -0.15
CA ALA A 182 11.87 -18.63 0.44
C ALA A 182 12.77 -18.01 -0.63
N THR A 183 12.97 -18.70 -1.75
CA THR A 183 13.71 -18.18 -2.92
C THR A 183 13.01 -16.96 -3.51
N PHE A 184 11.69 -17.02 -3.70
CA PHE A 184 10.90 -15.88 -4.16
C PHE A 184 11.11 -14.64 -3.27
N ILE A 185 10.96 -14.77 -1.95
CA ILE A 185 11.19 -13.64 -1.02
C ILE A 185 12.64 -13.15 -1.04
N THR A 186 13.61 -14.05 -1.20
CA THR A 186 15.03 -13.67 -1.32
C THR A 186 15.26 -12.82 -2.57
N VAL A 187 14.69 -13.20 -3.71
CA VAL A 187 14.75 -12.43 -4.97
C VAL A 187 14.04 -11.09 -4.83
N VAL A 188 12.85 -11.06 -4.22
CA VAL A 188 12.11 -9.82 -3.96
C VAL A 188 12.93 -8.86 -3.10
N LEU A 189 13.56 -9.35 -2.03
CA LEU A 189 14.43 -8.55 -1.17
C LEU A 189 15.65 -8.00 -1.91
N ALA A 190 16.25 -8.77 -2.81
CA ALA A 190 17.36 -8.31 -3.65
C ALA A 190 16.92 -7.25 -4.67
N ALA A 191 15.72 -7.38 -5.24
CA ALA A 191 15.17 -6.42 -6.19
C ALA A 191 14.58 -5.16 -5.53
N TYR A 192 14.15 -5.24 -4.25
CA TYR A 192 13.44 -4.17 -3.56
C TYR A 192 14.16 -2.81 -3.59
N PRO A 193 15.49 -2.73 -3.31
CA PRO A 193 16.27 -1.48 -3.39
C PRO A 193 16.13 -0.76 -4.74
N TYR A 194 16.06 -1.51 -5.84
CA TYR A 194 15.90 -0.96 -7.18
C TYR A 194 14.44 -0.56 -7.46
N LEU A 195 13.50 -1.43 -7.10
CA LEU A 195 12.06 -1.22 -7.35
C LEU A 195 11.52 0.00 -6.58
N TRP A 196 11.87 0.13 -5.29
CA TRP A 196 11.37 1.25 -4.48
C TRP A 196 11.91 2.59 -4.98
N TRP A 197 13.18 2.66 -5.42
CA TRP A 197 13.75 3.90 -5.96
C TRP A 197 13.07 4.32 -7.26
N GLY A 198 12.77 3.36 -8.14
CA GLY A 198 12.00 3.63 -9.36
C GLY A 198 10.61 4.22 -9.07
N LEU A 199 9.90 3.65 -8.09
CA LEU A 199 8.58 4.14 -7.66
C LEU A 199 8.69 5.50 -6.94
N TYR A 200 9.63 5.64 -6.01
CA TYR A 200 9.84 6.86 -5.22
C TYR A 200 10.23 8.05 -6.09
N SER A 201 11.15 7.86 -7.04
CA SER A 201 11.51 8.90 -8.01
C SER A 201 10.31 9.31 -8.88
N THR A 202 9.43 8.36 -9.23
CA THR A 202 8.19 8.65 -9.94
C THR A 202 7.25 9.51 -9.11
N LEU A 203 7.09 9.21 -7.82
CA LEU A 203 6.27 10.03 -6.91
C LEU A 203 6.83 11.45 -6.75
N LEU A 204 8.16 11.60 -6.68
CA LEU A 204 8.81 12.92 -6.67
C LEU A 204 8.58 13.69 -7.98
N ARG A 205 8.64 13.01 -9.14
CA ARG A 205 8.29 13.63 -10.43
C ARG A 205 6.82 14.05 -10.48
N GLN A 206 5.90 13.19 -10.01
CA GLN A 206 4.48 13.51 -9.93
C GLN A 206 4.21 14.71 -9.03
N ARG A 207 4.89 14.80 -7.88
CA ARG A 207 4.85 15.96 -6.99
C ARG A 207 5.28 17.23 -7.72
N ARG A 208 6.44 17.21 -8.39
CA ARG A 208 6.93 18.37 -9.16
C ARG A 208 5.94 18.79 -10.24
N LYS A 209 5.32 17.84 -10.94
CA LYS A 209 4.32 18.13 -11.99
C LYS A 209 3.02 18.74 -11.43
N LYS A 210 2.60 18.34 -10.22
CA LYS A 210 1.31 18.75 -9.64
C LYS A 210 1.39 19.97 -8.72
N LEU A 211 2.52 20.14 -8.03
CA LEU A 211 2.75 21.23 -7.07
C LEU A 211 3.84 22.20 -7.50
N GLY A 212 4.54 21.94 -8.61
CA GLY A 212 5.53 22.85 -9.15
C GLY A 212 4.91 24.19 -9.60
N PRO A 213 5.72 25.24 -9.72
CA PRO A 213 5.26 26.51 -10.26
C PRO A 213 4.66 26.29 -11.65
N ALA A 214 3.54 26.96 -11.93
CA ALA A 214 2.95 26.95 -13.27
C ALA A 214 3.99 27.49 -14.25
N GLU A 215 4.23 26.76 -15.34
CA GLU A 215 5.08 27.22 -16.42
C GLU A 215 4.51 28.56 -16.93
N PRO A 216 5.31 29.64 -17.01
CA PRO A 216 4.79 30.93 -17.44
C PRO A 216 4.26 30.79 -18.87
N ALA A 217 2.96 31.03 -19.05
CA ALA A 217 2.32 31.09 -20.35
C ALA A 217 2.96 32.23 -21.16
N GLY A 218 3.91 31.92 -22.05
CA GLY A 218 4.49 32.93 -22.94
C GLY A 218 5.94 32.75 -23.42
N ALA A 219 6.65 31.66 -23.10
CA ALA A 219 8.04 31.47 -23.57
C ALA A 219 8.14 30.65 -24.88
N GLY A 220 7.13 30.71 -25.75
CA GLY A 220 7.06 29.89 -26.96
C GLY A 220 6.46 30.66 -28.13
N LYS A 221 7.14 31.73 -28.54
CA LYS A 221 7.20 32.33 -29.90
C LYS A 221 7.87 33.70 -29.77
N ARG A 222 9.19 33.74 -29.96
CA ARG A 222 9.87 34.91 -30.51
C ARG A 222 10.38 34.46 -31.88
N ASP A 223 10.18 35.37 -32.81
CA ASP A 223 10.24 35.18 -34.27
C ASP A 223 11.61 34.73 -34.79
#